data_AF-A0A4Y8CI41-F1
#
_entry.id   AF-A0A4Y8CI41-F1
#
_cell.length_a   1.000
_cell.length_b   1.000
_cell.length_c   1.000
_cell.angle_alpha   90.00
_cell.angle_beta   90.00
_cell.angle_gamma   90.00
#
_symmetry.space_group_name_H-M   'P 1'
#
loop_
_entity.id
_entity.type
_entity.pdbx_description
1 polymer ?
#
loop_
_entity_poly.entity_id
_entity_poly.type
_entity_poly.pdbx_seq_one_letter_code
_entity_poly.pdbx_strand_id
1 'polypeptide(L)'
;KMSRGYGKCINIWGADHHGYIPRMKSAMEFLGFDSNNLEIILAQMVSLLKDGEPYKMSKRAGNFILMSDVVDEIGSDALRYIFLSKKCDTHLEFDISDLQKEDSSNPVYYINYAHARIHQVFAKAGKKIDDVMKADLQSLNQDGVNLLFEALNLKAILNDAFEARALQKIPDYLKNLAANFHKFYNENKVVGSANENDLLKLFSLVALSIKTAFSLMGIEAKNKMEH
;
A
#
# COMPACT_ATOMS: atom_id res chain seq x y z
N LYS A 1 -4.90 -16.01 27.16
CA LYS A 1 -5.33 -15.13 26.04
C LYS A 1 -6.70 -15.54 25.52
N MET A 2 -6.93 -16.83 25.21
CA MET A 2 -8.24 -17.34 24.76
C MET A 2 -9.40 -17.08 25.73
N SER A 3 -9.15 -17.11 27.04
CA SER A 3 -10.15 -16.81 28.07
C SER A 3 -10.67 -15.36 28.12
N ARG A 4 -10.16 -14.46 27.27
CA ARG A 4 -10.55 -13.04 27.25
C ARG A 4 -11.82 -12.75 26.41
N GLY A 5 -12.43 -13.77 25.80
CA GLY A 5 -13.71 -13.63 25.08
C GLY A 5 -13.61 -13.09 23.64
N TYR A 6 -12.42 -13.06 23.03
CA TYR A 6 -12.26 -12.70 21.62
C TYR A 6 -12.75 -13.83 20.69
N GLY A 7 -13.41 -13.48 19.58
CA GLY A 7 -13.86 -14.47 18.59
C GLY A 7 -12.71 -15.20 17.88
N LYS A 8 -11.58 -14.52 17.63
CA LYS A 8 -10.34 -15.12 17.11
C LYS A 8 -9.11 -14.55 17.82
N CYS A 9 -8.09 -15.37 17.97
CA CYS A 9 -6.73 -14.98 18.32
C CYS A 9 -5.81 -15.25 17.12
N ILE A 10 -5.14 -14.21 16.61
CA ILE A 10 -4.25 -14.32 15.45
C ILE A 10 -2.81 -14.15 15.93
N ASN A 11 -1.95 -15.13 15.65
CA ASN A 11 -0.50 -15.02 15.84
C ASN A 11 0.20 -14.88 14.49
N ILE A 12 1.30 -14.13 14.46
CA ILE A 12 2.21 -14.05 13.31
C ILE A 12 3.54 -14.65 13.77
N TRP A 13 3.97 -15.75 13.13
CA TRP A 13 5.22 -16.46 13.44
C TRP A 13 6.15 -16.46 12.23
N GLY A 14 7.45 -16.68 12.46
CA GLY A 14 8.36 -17.06 11.39
C GLY A 14 7.95 -18.40 10.78
N ALA A 15 8.09 -18.55 9.47
CA ALA A 15 7.68 -19.76 8.76
C ALA A 15 8.45 -21.03 9.16
N ASP A 16 9.63 -20.88 9.73
CA ASP A 16 10.43 -21.94 10.37
C ASP A 16 9.72 -22.59 11.57
N HIS A 17 8.72 -21.92 12.16
CA HIS A 17 7.93 -22.44 13.26
C HIS A 17 6.70 -23.26 12.84
N HIS A 18 6.53 -23.61 11.56
CA HIS A 18 5.33 -24.34 11.10
C HIS A 18 5.11 -25.66 11.89
N GLY A 19 6.18 -26.37 12.26
CA GLY A 19 6.12 -27.62 13.02
C GLY A 19 5.65 -27.47 14.48
N TYR A 20 5.52 -26.23 14.98
CA TYR A 20 4.95 -25.93 16.29
C TYR A 20 3.42 -25.73 16.25
N ILE A 21 2.82 -25.63 15.06
CA ILE A 21 1.37 -25.40 14.96
C ILE A 21 0.56 -26.57 15.53
N PRO A 22 0.81 -27.85 15.16
CA PRO A 22 -0.02 -28.97 15.63
C PRO A 22 -0.04 -29.09 17.15
N ARG A 23 1.13 -28.98 17.81
CA ARG A 23 1.23 -29.08 19.28
C ARG A 23 0.47 -27.95 19.99
N MET A 24 0.49 -26.74 19.43
CA MET A 24 -0.25 -25.61 20.00
C MET A 24 -1.75 -25.77 19.82
N LYS A 25 -2.19 -26.27 18.66
CA LYS A 25 -3.61 -26.59 18.40
C LYS A 25 -4.11 -27.67 19.35
N SER A 26 -3.36 -28.76 19.53
CA SER A 26 -3.70 -29.82 20.48
C SER A 26 -3.79 -29.31 21.93
N ALA A 27 -2.86 -28.43 22.35
CA ALA A 27 -2.93 -27.82 23.67
C ALA A 27 -4.20 -26.97 23.88
N MET A 28 -4.70 -26.30 22.82
CA MET A 28 -5.96 -25.55 22.92
C MET A 28 -7.16 -26.48 23.16
N GLU A 29 -7.23 -27.59 22.42
CA GLU A 29 -8.29 -28.59 22.58
C GLU A 29 -8.26 -29.24 23.98
N PHE A 30 -7.08 -29.60 24.49
CA PHE A 30 -6.94 -30.15 25.85
C PHE A 30 -7.38 -29.20 26.95
N LEU A 31 -7.31 -27.89 26.69
CA LEU A 31 -7.80 -26.85 27.61
C LEU A 31 -9.29 -26.54 27.40
N GLY A 32 -9.98 -27.25 26.52
CA GLY A 32 -11.41 -27.08 26.21
C GLY A 32 -11.72 -25.90 25.28
N PHE A 33 -10.73 -25.37 24.55
CA PHE A 33 -10.95 -24.33 23.55
C PHE A 33 -11.02 -24.92 22.14
N ASP A 34 -11.94 -24.41 21.32
CA ASP A 34 -11.92 -24.68 19.87
C ASP A 34 -10.65 -24.09 19.25
N SER A 35 -9.76 -24.96 18.79
CA SER A 35 -8.48 -24.58 18.24
C SER A 35 -8.60 -23.81 16.91
N ASN A 36 -9.74 -23.84 16.21
CA ASN A 36 -9.98 -23.03 15.00
C ASN A 36 -10.03 -21.53 15.30
N ASN A 37 -10.32 -21.15 16.55
CA ASN A 37 -10.27 -19.76 16.99
C ASN A 37 -8.83 -19.24 17.15
N LEU A 38 -7.82 -20.12 17.10
CA LEU A 38 -6.41 -19.75 17.02
C LEU A 38 -5.95 -19.76 15.55
N GLU A 39 -5.77 -18.60 14.95
CA GLU A 39 -5.24 -18.44 13.59
C GLU A 39 -3.73 -18.19 13.66
N ILE A 40 -2.94 -18.91 12.86
CA ILE A 40 -1.49 -18.72 12.78
C ILE A 40 -1.15 -18.29 11.35
N ILE A 41 -0.63 -17.07 11.21
CA ILE A 41 -0.09 -16.53 9.96
C ILE A 41 1.44 -16.75 9.99
N LEU A 42 1.99 -17.28 8.91
CA LEU A 42 3.43 -17.51 8.78
C LEU A 42 4.04 -16.42 7.90
N ALA A 43 5.01 -15.69 8.46
CA ALA A 43 5.84 -14.74 7.75
C ALA A 43 7.11 -15.42 7.24
N GLN A 44 7.32 -15.37 5.93
CA GLN A 44 8.51 -15.89 5.27
C GLN A 44 9.73 -15.00 5.46
N MET A 45 10.90 -15.58 5.20
CA MET A 45 12.17 -14.85 5.22
C MET A 45 12.25 -13.84 4.08
N VAL A 46 12.93 -12.72 4.36
CA VAL A 46 13.14 -11.62 3.42
C VAL A 46 14.62 -11.53 3.07
N SER A 47 14.92 -11.42 1.78
CA SER A 47 16.26 -11.14 1.25
C SER A 47 16.37 -9.67 0.88
N LEU A 48 17.33 -8.97 1.48
CA LEU A 48 17.65 -7.57 1.17
C LEU A 48 18.83 -7.54 0.23
N LEU A 49 18.71 -6.82 -0.88
CA LEU A 49 19.79 -6.54 -1.83
C LEU A 49 20.12 -5.05 -1.85
N LYS A 50 21.34 -4.71 -2.26
CA LYS A 50 21.77 -3.38 -2.64
C LYS A 50 22.68 -3.50 -3.86
N ASP A 51 22.28 -2.83 -4.94
CA ASP A 51 23.02 -2.84 -6.21
C ASP A 51 23.26 -4.27 -6.74
N GLY A 52 22.26 -5.15 -6.58
CA GLY A 52 22.27 -6.55 -7.00
C GLY A 52 22.97 -7.52 -6.04
N GLU A 53 23.62 -7.02 -4.99
CA GLU A 53 24.37 -7.83 -4.01
C GLU A 53 23.63 -7.94 -2.68
N PRO A 54 23.78 -9.04 -1.92
CA PRO A 54 23.18 -9.17 -0.58
C PRO A 54 23.56 -7.99 0.32
N TYR A 55 22.56 -7.33 0.88
CA TYR A 55 22.74 -6.15 1.73
C TYR A 55 23.64 -6.50 2.92
N LYS A 56 24.73 -5.75 3.05
CA LYS A 56 25.67 -5.86 4.16
C LYS A 56 25.75 -4.55 4.90
N MET A 57 25.90 -4.64 6.22
CA MET A 57 26.13 -3.49 7.08
C MET A 57 27.37 -2.70 6.64
N SER A 58 27.26 -1.37 6.64
CA SER A 58 28.40 -0.46 6.46
C SER A 58 29.22 -0.29 7.75
N LYS A 59 28.67 -0.61 8.92
CA LYS A 59 29.32 -0.46 10.24
C LYS A 59 29.83 -1.80 10.79
N ARG A 60 30.96 -1.76 11.51
CA ARG A 60 31.63 -2.91 12.17
C ARG A 60 30.86 -3.56 13.34
N ALA A 61 29.56 -3.26 13.52
CA ALA A 61 28.87 -3.45 14.79
C ALA A 61 28.22 -4.84 15.00
N GLY A 62 28.32 -5.78 14.06
CA GLY A 62 27.86 -7.15 14.29
C GLY A 62 27.50 -7.93 13.03
N ASN A 63 27.06 -9.18 13.24
CA ASN A 63 26.72 -10.16 12.21
C ASN A 63 25.22 -10.14 11.80
N PHE A 64 24.47 -9.11 12.19
CA PHE A 64 23.03 -8.97 11.94
C PHE A 64 22.70 -7.61 11.32
N ILE A 65 21.67 -7.58 10.48
CA ILE A 65 21.12 -6.34 9.89
C ILE A 65 20.06 -5.80 10.86
N LEU A 66 20.20 -4.55 11.30
CA LEU A 66 19.21 -3.91 12.16
C LEU A 66 18.11 -3.26 11.32
N MET A 67 16.86 -3.38 11.77
CA MET A 67 15.73 -2.68 11.17
C MET A 67 15.94 -1.15 11.15
N SER A 68 16.61 -0.60 12.17
CA SER A 68 16.94 0.83 12.23
C SER A 68 17.88 1.27 11.11
N ASP A 69 18.93 0.50 10.81
CA ASP A 69 19.87 0.87 9.74
C ASP A 69 19.17 0.84 8.38
N VAL A 70 18.25 -0.13 8.15
CA VAL A 70 17.44 -0.16 6.93
C VAL A 70 16.51 1.06 6.86
N VAL A 71 15.81 1.39 7.95
CA VAL A 71 14.91 2.56 8.01
C VAL A 71 15.67 3.88 7.78
N ASP A 72 16.87 4.01 8.35
CA ASP A 72 17.71 5.19 8.16
C ASP A 72 18.14 5.36 6.70
N GLU A 73 18.25 4.25 5.95
CA GLU A 73 18.69 4.27 4.55
C GLU A 73 17.56 4.48 3.54
N ILE A 74 16.38 3.87 3.74
CA ILE A 74 15.27 3.91 2.75
C ILE A 74 14.04 4.70 3.24
N GLY A 75 13.97 5.02 4.53
CA GLY A 75 12.82 5.65 5.16
C GLY A 75 11.69 4.67 5.53
N SER A 76 10.82 5.13 6.45
CA SER A 76 9.70 4.34 6.96
C SER A 76 8.69 3.94 5.88
N ASP A 77 8.35 4.86 4.96
CA ASP A 77 7.31 4.62 3.95
C ASP A 77 7.70 3.50 2.98
N ALA A 78 8.96 3.50 2.54
CA ALA A 78 9.51 2.45 1.69
C ALA A 78 9.48 1.09 2.39
N LEU A 79 9.91 1.05 3.67
CA LEU A 79 9.85 -0.17 4.47
C LEU A 79 8.41 -0.71 4.58
N ARG A 80 7.44 0.15 4.93
CA ARG A 80 6.02 -0.23 5.05
C ARG A 80 5.47 -0.80 3.74
N TYR A 81 5.79 -0.17 2.63
CA TYR A 81 5.31 -0.61 1.32
C TYR A 81 5.87 -1.99 0.94
N ILE A 82 7.18 -2.17 1.05
CA ILE A 82 7.87 -3.35 0.52
C ILE A 82 7.52 -4.60 1.31
N PHE A 83 7.55 -4.53 2.64
CA PHE A 83 7.21 -5.67 3.49
C PHE A 83 5.73 -6.09 3.37
N LEU A 84 4.88 -5.24 2.75
CA LEU A 84 3.49 -5.56 2.45
C LEU A 84 3.27 -5.97 0.99
N SER A 85 4.23 -5.73 0.09
CA SER A 85 4.07 -5.87 -1.37
C SER A 85 4.01 -7.31 -1.90
N LYS A 86 4.24 -8.30 -1.03
CA LYS A 86 4.15 -9.73 -1.35
C LYS A 86 3.31 -10.46 -0.32
N LYS A 87 2.80 -11.62 -0.73
CA LYS A 87 2.04 -12.51 0.15
C LYS A 87 2.95 -12.99 1.28
N CYS A 88 2.42 -13.00 2.50
CA CYS A 88 3.20 -13.19 3.72
C CYS A 88 3.96 -14.53 3.79
N ASP A 89 3.44 -15.58 3.15
CA ASP A 89 4.02 -16.92 3.12
C ASP A 89 4.89 -17.20 1.87
N THR A 90 5.26 -16.14 1.13
CA THR A 90 6.17 -16.22 -0.03
C THR A 90 7.47 -15.50 0.27
N HIS A 91 8.58 -16.00 -0.28
CA HIS A 91 9.86 -15.30 -0.20
C HIS A 91 9.75 -13.92 -0.84
N LEU A 92 10.25 -12.91 -0.12
CA LEU A 92 10.34 -11.54 -0.59
C LEU A 92 11.82 -11.20 -0.77
N GLU A 93 12.19 -10.81 -1.99
CA GLU A 93 13.51 -10.27 -2.31
C GLU A 93 13.30 -8.87 -2.88
N PHE A 94 14.09 -7.90 -2.42
CA PHE A 94 14.06 -6.56 -2.99
C PHE A 94 15.42 -5.86 -2.89
N ASP A 95 15.68 -5.01 -3.88
CA ASP A 95 16.85 -4.14 -3.91
C ASP A 95 16.50 -2.76 -3.37
N ILE A 96 17.24 -2.31 -2.37
CA ILE A 96 17.00 -0.99 -1.77
C ILE A 96 17.35 0.16 -2.71
N SER A 97 18.21 -0.06 -3.71
CA SER A 97 18.60 0.97 -4.69
C SER A 97 17.42 1.41 -5.56
N ASP A 98 16.43 0.52 -5.79
CA ASP A 98 15.21 0.84 -6.53
C ASP A 98 14.37 1.89 -5.81
N LEU A 99 14.47 1.99 -4.49
CA LEU A 99 13.69 2.90 -3.65
C LEU A 99 14.25 4.32 -3.62
N GLN A 100 15.46 4.51 -4.15
CA GLN A 100 16.07 5.83 -4.33
C GLN A 100 15.69 6.46 -5.68
N LYS A 101 15.06 5.70 -6.58
CA LYS A 101 14.68 6.20 -7.90
C LYS A 101 13.42 7.07 -7.82
N GLU A 102 13.38 8.11 -8.65
CA GLU A 102 12.25 9.02 -8.82
C GLU A 102 11.43 8.69 -10.08
N ASP A 103 11.17 7.41 -10.29
CA ASP A 103 10.41 6.92 -11.45
C ASP A 103 9.44 5.79 -11.05
N SER A 104 8.79 5.18 -12.05
CA SER A 104 7.80 4.11 -11.85
C SER A 104 8.35 2.83 -11.19
N SER A 105 9.67 2.63 -11.17
CA SER A 105 10.31 1.51 -10.48
C SER A 105 10.28 1.65 -8.96
N ASN A 106 10.08 2.87 -8.44
CA ASN A 106 9.82 3.15 -7.03
C ASN A 106 8.32 3.40 -6.80
N PRO A 107 7.55 2.40 -6.34
CA PRO A 107 6.10 2.55 -6.23
C PRO A 107 5.69 3.62 -5.23
N VAL A 108 6.45 3.79 -4.13
CA VAL A 108 6.14 4.78 -3.09
C VAL A 108 6.25 6.19 -3.64
N TYR A 109 7.33 6.47 -4.38
CA TYR A 109 7.48 7.73 -5.11
C TYR A 109 6.35 7.91 -6.14
N TYR A 110 6.11 6.89 -6.97
CA TYR A 110 5.17 6.98 -8.09
C TYR A 110 3.72 7.23 -7.65
N ILE A 111 3.28 6.59 -6.55
CA ILE A 111 1.95 6.77 -5.95
C ILE A 111 1.86 8.13 -5.25
N ASN A 112 2.88 8.57 -4.50
CA ASN A 112 2.89 9.91 -3.91
C ASN A 112 2.90 11.00 -4.98
N TYR A 113 3.60 10.78 -6.09
CA TYR A 113 3.62 11.71 -7.21
C TYR A 113 2.23 11.86 -7.85
N ALA A 114 1.44 10.78 -7.94
CA ALA A 114 0.04 10.87 -8.35
C ALA A 114 -0.76 11.78 -7.42
N HIS A 115 -0.67 11.56 -6.10
CA HIS A 115 -1.37 12.37 -5.10
C HIS A 115 -0.93 13.85 -5.12
N ALA A 116 0.38 14.12 -5.21
CA ALA A 116 0.92 15.47 -5.30
C ALA A 116 0.49 16.19 -6.59
N ARG A 117 0.46 15.48 -7.72
CA ARG A 117 0.02 16.02 -9.02
C ARG A 117 -1.44 16.43 -9.00
N ILE A 118 -2.30 15.68 -8.30
CA ILE A 118 -3.69 16.05 -8.05
C ILE A 118 -3.76 17.37 -7.27
N HIS A 119 -3.02 17.49 -6.17
CA HIS A 119 -2.99 18.73 -5.38
C HIS A 119 -2.50 19.94 -6.20
N GLN A 120 -1.49 19.73 -7.05
CA GLN A 120 -0.96 20.78 -7.92
C GLN A 120 -1.97 21.21 -9.00
N VAL A 121 -2.73 20.29 -9.61
CA VAL A 121 -3.73 20.68 -10.62
C VAL A 121 -4.91 21.43 -10.00
N PHE A 122 -5.33 21.08 -8.78
CA PHE A 122 -6.30 21.89 -8.01
C PHE A 122 -5.78 23.31 -7.74
N ALA A 123 -4.53 23.42 -7.29
CA ALA A 123 -3.90 24.72 -7.07
C ALA A 123 -3.80 25.54 -8.37
N LYS A 124 -3.44 24.90 -9.49
CA LYS A 124 -3.36 25.52 -10.82
C LYS A 124 -4.73 25.99 -11.33
N ALA A 125 -5.80 25.25 -11.03
CA ALA A 125 -7.17 25.64 -11.35
C ALA A 125 -7.71 26.76 -10.45
N GLY A 126 -7.04 27.07 -9.34
CA GLY A 126 -7.52 28.03 -8.35
C GLY A 126 -8.80 27.57 -7.65
N LYS A 127 -9.00 26.25 -7.52
CA LYS A 127 -10.21 25.63 -6.96
C LYS A 127 -9.90 24.75 -5.76
N LYS A 128 -10.89 24.63 -4.87
CA LYS A 128 -10.94 23.63 -3.79
C LYS A 128 -11.82 22.45 -4.22
N ILE A 129 -11.73 21.35 -3.48
CA ILE A 129 -12.54 20.15 -3.73
C ILE A 129 -14.04 20.48 -3.62
N ASP A 130 -14.43 21.35 -2.70
CA ASP A 130 -15.84 21.76 -2.52
C ASP A 130 -16.42 22.49 -3.74
N ASP A 131 -15.58 23.21 -4.51
CA ASP A 131 -16.00 23.97 -5.69
C ASP A 131 -16.44 23.07 -6.84
N VAL A 132 -15.95 21.83 -6.87
CA VAL A 132 -16.22 20.85 -7.93
C VAL A 132 -17.20 19.76 -7.51
N MET A 133 -17.68 19.77 -6.27
CA MET A 133 -18.54 18.72 -5.71
C MET A 133 -19.88 18.56 -6.47
N LYS A 134 -20.38 19.64 -7.06
CA LYS A 134 -21.65 19.66 -7.82
C LYS A 134 -21.55 19.06 -9.23
N ALA A 135 -20.34 18.74 -9.71
CA ALA A 135 -20.14 18.13 -11.01
C ALA A 135 -20.75 16.71 -11.04
N ASP A 136 -21.42 16.34 -12.13
CA ASP A 136 -22.19 15.09 -12.22
C ASP A 136 -21.41 13.93 -12.85
N LEU A 137 -20.19 14.19 -13.34
CA LEU A 137 -19.28 13.22 -13.96
C LEU A 137 -19.78 12.64 -15.30
N GLN A 138 -20.85 13.17 -15.90
CA GLN A 138 -21.42 12.63 -17.14
C GLN A 138 -20.52 12.86 -18.36
N SER A 139 -19.61 13.85 -18.31
CA SER A 139 -18.72 14.16 -19.43
C SER A 139 -17.42 13.34 -19.45
N LEU A 140 -17.27 12.38 -18.54
CA LEU A 140 -16.12 11.48 -18.52
C LEU A 140 -16.15 10.55 -19.74
N ASN A 141 -15.00 10.42 -20.41
CA ASN A 141 -14.81 9.38 -21.40
C ASN A 141 -14.68 7.99 -20.72
N GLN A 142 -14.56 6.93 -21.52
CA GLN A 142 -14.48 5.57 -20.99
C GLN A 142 -13.30 5.36 -20.02
N ASP A 143 -12.13 5.94 -20.31
CA ASP A 143 -10.97 5.84 -19.41
C ASP A 143 -11.20 6.57 -18.08
N GLY A 144 -11.90 7.71 -18.11
CA GLY A 144 -12.30 8.44 -16.91
C GLY A 144 -13.31 7.66 -16.08
N VAL A 145 -14.26 6.97 -16.71
CA VAL A 145 -15.22 6.07 -16.03
C VAL A 145 -14.49 4.87 -15.43
N ASN A 146 -13.51 4.30 -16.13
CA ASN A 146 -12.70 3.19 -15.60
C ASN A 146 -11.90 3.64 -14.37
N LEU A 147 -11.29 4.83 -14.42
CA LEU A 147 -10.54 5.40 -13.29
C LEU A 147 -11.47 5.74 -12.11
N LEU A 148 -12.67 6.24 -12.39
CA LEU A 148 -13.71 6.49 -11.38
C LEU A 148 -14.09 5.19 -10.65
N PHE A 149 -14.35 4.13 -11.43
CA PHE A 149 -14.66 2.82 -10.89
C PHE A 149 -13.51 2.27 -10.04
N GLU A 150 -12.27 2.35 -10.53
CA GLU A 150 -11.09 1.90 -9.79
C GLU A 150 -10.92 2.67 -8.47
N ALA A 151 -11.12 3.99 -8.46
CA ALA A 151 -11.09 4.78 -7.22
C ALA A 151 -12.15 4.30 -6.21
N LEU A 152 -13.38 4.01 -6.65
CA LEU A 152 -14.46 3.50 -5.79
C LEU A 152 -14.26 2.05 -5.35
N ASN A 153 -13.51 1.26 -6.12
CA ASN A 153 -13.31 -0.16 -5.87
C ASN A 153 -12.46 -0.46 -4.62
N LEU A 154 -11.84 0.55 -4.01
CA LEU A 154 -11.05 0.41 -2.77
C LEU A 154 -11.81 -0.36 -1.68
N LYS A 155 -13.11 -0.10 -1.49
CA LYS A 155 -13.92 -0.82 -0.47
C LYS A 155 -13.92 -2.33 -0.71
N ALA A 156 -14.09 -2.78 -1.95
CA ALA A 156 -14.09 -4.21 -2.27
C ALA A 156 -12.71 -4.81 -2.01
N ILE A 157 -11.64 -4.13 -2.46
CA ILE A 157 -10.25 -4.54 -2.23
C ILE A 157 -9.93 -4.68 -0.74
N LEU A 158 -10.38 -3.75 0.11
CA LEU A 158 -10.11 -3.80 1.54
C LEU A 158 -10.80 -4.99 2.23
N ASN A 159 -12.05 -5.28 1.90
CA ASN A 159 -12.76 -6.43 2.47
C ASN A 159 -12.11 -7.75 2.02
N ASP A 160 -11.81 -7.87 0.73
CA ASP A 160 -11.15 -9.06 0.17
C ASP A 160 -9.71 -9.24 0.69
N ALA A 161 -8.96 -8.16 0.90
CA ALA A 161 -7.63 -8.21 1.54
C ALA A 161 -7.72 -8.67 3.00
N PHE A 162 -8.71 -8.18 3.75
CA PHE A 162 -8.94 -8.59 5.13
C PHE A 162 -9.35 -10.05 5.21
N GLU A 163 -10.41 -10.46 4.50
CA GLU A 163 -10.97 -11.81 4.55
C GLU A 163 -9.94 -12.88 4.17
N ALA A 164 -9.16 -12.64 3.11
CA ALA A 164 -8.15 -13.56 2.63
C ALA A 164 -6.78 -13.43 3.33
N ARG A 165 -6.62 -12.50 4.28
CA ARG A 165 -5.32 -12.13 4.89
C ARG A 165 -4.25 -11.75 3.84
N ALA A 166 -4.70 -11.22 2.71
CA ALA A 166 -3.89 -10.94 1.54
C ALA A 166 -3.59 -9.43 1.45
N LEU A 167 -2.79 -8.92 2.39
CA LEU A 167 -2.54 -7.48 2.52
C LEU A 167 -1.81 -6.88 1.31
N GLN A 168 -1.09 -7.69 0.53
CA GLN A 168 -0.43 -7.27 -0.71
C GLN A 168 -1.37 -6.73 -1.79
N LYS A 169 -2.67 -7.04 -1.69
CA LYS A 169 -3.70 -6.48 -2.57
C LYS A 169 -3.80 -4.95 -2.44
N ILE A 170 -3.44 -4.37 -1.28
CA ILE A 170 -3.49 -2.92 -1.05
C ILE A 170 -2.37 -2.19 -1.84
N PRO A 171 -1.08 -2.58 -1.73
CA PRO A 171 -0.03 -2.09 -2.62
C PRO A 171 -0.34 -2.27 -4.11
N ASP A 172 -0.82 -3.45 -4.52
CA ASP A 172 -1.12 -3.71 -5.93
C ASP A 172 -2.24 -2.81 -6.47
N TYR A 173 -3.29 -2.60 -5.68
CA TYR A 173 -4.34 -1.63 -5.99
C TYR A 173 -3.78 -0.22 -6.18
N LEU A 174 -2.98 0.26 -5.23
CA LEU A 174 -2.42 1.61 -5.28
C LEU A 174 -1.49 1.82 -6.49
N LYS A 175 -0.66 0.82 -6.79
CA LYS A 175 0.25 0.85 -7.95
C LYS A 175 -0.53 0.98 -9.25
N ASN A 176 -1.61 0.21 -9.41
CA ASN A 176 -2.44 0.25 -10.61
C ASN A 176 -3.22 1.56 -10.72
N LEU A 177 -3.84 2.01 -9.62
CA LEU A 177 -4.58 3.28 -9.58
C LEU A 177 -3.66 4.47 -9.94
N ALA A 178 -2.45 4.52 -9.41
CA ALA A 178 -1.48 5.56 -9.72
C ALA A 178 -1.04 5.50 -11.19
N ALA A 179 -0.78 4.31 -11.74
CA ALA A 179 -0.43 4.15 -13.15
C ALA A 179 -1.55 4.62 -14.09
N ASN A 180 -2.79 4.21 -13.82
CA ASN A 180 -3.96 4.59 -14.59
C ASN A 180 -4.24 6.09 -14.49
N PHE A 181 -4.09 6.68 -13.30
CA PHE A 181 -4.18 8.13 -13.12
C PHE A 181 -3.13 8.89 -13.92
N HIS A 182 -1.85 8.50 -13.84
CA HIS A 182 -0.77 9.20 -14.56
C HIS A 182 -0.98 9.16 -16.07
N LYS A 183 -1.37 8.00 -16.60
CA LYS A 183 -1.74 7.86 -18.01
C LYS A 183 -2.90 8.78 -18.38
N PHE A 184 -4.00 8.70 -17.64
CA PHE A 184 -5.19 9.50 -17.90
C PHE A 184 -4.90 11.00 -17.84
N TYR A 185 -4.16 11.47 -16.82
CA TYR A 185 -3.79 12.88 -16.69
C TYR A 185 -2.93 13.36 -17.88
N ASN A 186 -1.98 12.55 -18.34
CA ASN A 186 -1.10 12.92 -19.45
C ASN A 186 -1.86 13.08 -20.78
N GLU A 187 -2.95 12.33 -20.96
CA GLU A 187 -3.75 12.31 -22.19
C GLU A 187 -4.90 13.34 -22.17
N ASN A 188 -5.21 13.94 -21.00
CA ASN A 188 -6.37 14.81 -20.83
C ASN A 188 -5.99 16.19 -20.29
N LYS A 189 -6.29 17.25 -21.06
CA LYS A 189 -6.14 18.63 -20.60
C LYS A 189 -7.25 18.95 -19.59
N VAL A 190 -6.87 19.28 -18.35
CA VAL A 190 -7.80 19.56 -17.25
C VAL A 190 -8.10 21.06 -17.14
N VAL A 191 -7.11 21.88 -16.78
CA VAL A 191 -7.33 23.31 -16.52
C VAL A 191 -7.67 24.05 -17.83
N GLY A 192 -8.78 24.79 -17.80
CA GLY A 192 -9.35 25.53 -18.92
C GLY A 192 -10.15 24.67 -19.91
N SER A 193 -10.45 23.40 -19.59
CA SER A 193 -11.35 22.58 -20.41
C SER A 193 -12.83 22.84 -20.07
N ALA A 194 -13.73 22.49 -20.99
CA ALA A 194 -15.18 22.62 -20.76
C ALA A 194 -15.69 21.70 -19.64
N ASN A 195 -14.99 20.60 -19.38
CA ASN A 195 -15.30 19.58 -18.36
C ASN A 195 -14.34 19.61 -17.15
N GLU A 196 -13.70 20.74 -16.89
CA GLU A 196 -12.69 20.88 -15.82
C GLU A 196 -13.22 20.39 -14.46
N ASN A 197 -14.46 20.71 -14.12
CA ASN A 197 -15.06 20.32 -12.83
C ASN A 197 -15.26 18.80 -12.70
N ASP A 198 -15.67 18.11 -13.78
CA ASP A 198 -15.85 16.66 -13.77
C ASP A 198 -14.49 15.96 -13.57
N LEU A 199 -13.45 16.42 -14.29
CA LEU A 199 -12.10 15.88 -14.18
C LEU A 199 -11.48 16.15 -12.80
N LEU A 200 -11.63 17.36 -12.25
CA LEU A 200 -11.16 17.69 -10.91
C LEU A 200 -11.88 16.86 -9.85
N LYS A 201 -13.20 16.68 -9.96
CA LYS A 201 -13.96 15.84 -9.03
C LYS A 201 -13.50 14.38 -9.09
N LEU A 202 -13.30 13.82 -10.29
CA LEU A 202 -12.67 12.50 -10.47
C LEU A 202 -11.32 12.42 -9.74
N PHE A 203 -10.45 13.40 -9.93
CA PHE A 203 -9.13 13.43 -9.31
C PHE A 203 -9.19 13.55 -7.79
N SER A 204 -10.15 14.29 -7.24
CA SER A 204 -10.34 14.34 -5.78
C SER A 204 -10.66 12.97 -5.19
N LEU A 205 -11.41 12.14 -5.93
CA LEU A 205 -11.73 10.78 -5.49
C LEU A 205 -10.51 9.85 -5.58
N VAL A 206 -9.72 9.96 -6.64
CA VAL A 206 -8.43 9.25 -6.76
C VAL A 206 -7.51 9.61 -5.59
N ALA A 207 -7.36 10.90 -5.28
CA ALA A 207 -6.55 11.35 -4.15
C ALA A 207 -7.07 10.81 -2.81
N LEU A 208 -8.40 10.80 -2.61
CA LEU A 208 -9.02 10.22 -1.41
C LEU A 208 -8.72 8.73 -1.28
N SER A 209 -8.83 7.95 -2.36
CA SER A 209 -8.53 6.52 -2.34
C SER A 209 -7.06 6.24 -2.06
N ILE A 210 -6.14 7.01 -2.67
CA ILE A 210 -4.71 6.92 -2.36
C ILE A 210 -4.45 7.21 -0.88
N LYS A 211 -4.95 8.36 -0.37
CA LYS A 211 -4.75 8.78 1.02
C LYS A 211 -5.30 7.74 2.01
N THR A 212 -6.49 7.21 1.72
CA THR A 212 -7.15 6.22 2.58
C THR A 212 -6.34 4.93 2.63
N ALA A 213 -5.96 4.37 1.48
CA ALA A 213 -5.18 3.13 1.42
C ALA A 213 -3.79 3.27 2.03
N PHE A 214 -3.08 4.37 1.76
CA PHE A 214 -1.79 4.65 2.39
C PHE A 214 -1.89 4.78 3.91
N SER A 215 -2.93 5.44 4.43
CA SER A 215 -3.10 5.57 5.88
C SER A 215 -3.25 4.21 6.59
N LEU A 216 -3.89 3.23 5.94
CA LEU A 216 -4.00 1.86 6.46
C LEU A 216 -2.66 1.10 6.44
N MET A 217 -1.73 1.51 5.58
CA MET A 217 -0.36 1.01 5.54
C MET A 217 0.57 1.77 6.51
N GLY A 218 0.08 2.82 7.16
CA GLY A 218 0.89 3.72 7.99
C GLY A 218 1.81 4.64 7.19
N ILE A 219 1.41 5.00 5.96
CA ILE A 219 2.08 5.95 5.08
C ILE A 219 1.21 7.22 4.97
N GLU A 220 1.82 8.40 5.06
CA GLU A 220 1.13 9.66 4.83
C GLU A 220 1.29 10.10 3.37
N ALA A 221 0.17 10.26 2.65
CA ALA A 221 0.20 10.70 1.26
C ALA A 221 0.66 12.16 1.14
N LYS A 222 1.66 12.42 0.29
CA LYS A 222 2.29 13.74 0.14
C LYS A 222 1.47 14.67 -0.75
N ASN A 223 1.23 15.91 -0.31
CA ASN A 223 0.56 16.94 -1.11
C ASN A 223 1.50 17.62 -2.12
N LYS A 224 2.81 17.55 -1.88
CA LYS A 224 3.89 18.01 -2.75
C LYS A 224 5.04 17.03 -2.65
N MET A 225 5.74 16.79 -3.77
CA MET A 225 7.02 16.08 -3.72
C MET A 225 8.09 17.07 -3.23
N GLU A 226 8.93 16.63 -2.31
CA GLU A 226 10.13 17.38 -1.90
C GLU A 226 11.23 17.07 -2.92
N HIS A 227 11.96 18.11 -3.34
CA HIS A 227 13.18 18.01 -4.14
C HIS A 227 14.39 18.18 -3.23
#